data_AF-A0A226X1H5-F1
#
_entry.id   AF-A0A226X1H5-F1
#
_cell.length_a   1.000
_cell.length_b   1.000
_cell.length_c   1.000
_cell.angle_alpha   90.00
_cell.angle_beta   90.00
_cell.angle_gamma   90.00
#
_symmetry.space_group_name_H-M   'P 1'
#
loop_
_entity.id
_entity.type
_entity.pdbx_description
1 polymer ?
#
loop_
_entity_poly.entity_id
_entity_poly.type
_entity_poly.pdbx_seq_one_letter_code
_entity_poly.pdbx_strand_id
1 'polypeptide(L)'
;MQQGTVFETFANKYWRDKGVGIVAYASSDQIYVDLALGRLDAVLDDATSSTASFLSKPQGADFELNGSEIYDKSLFGKGTGLGYRKGDDQLRATIDQAIVEIKADGTFTRLNKQYFKFDVSPRN
;
A
#
# COMPACT_ATOMS: atom_id res chain seq x y z
N MET A 1 -1.38 2.77 11.80
CA MET A 1 -1.45 1.88 10.61
C MET A 1 -2.75 1.09 10.63
N GLN A 2 -3.25 0.61 9.48
CA GLN A 2 -4.51 -0.13 9.44
C GLN A 2 -4.31 -1.57 9.97
N GLN A 3 -5.28 -2.06 10.76
CA GLN A 3 -5.28 -3.40 11.32
C GLN A 3 -5.42 -4.49 10.24
N GLY A 4 -4.78 -5.63 10.44
CA GLY A 4 -4.81 -6.79 9.54
C GLY A 4 -3.90 -6.65 8.32
N THR A 5 -3.09 -5.60 8.26
CA THR A 5 -2.19 -5.34 7.13
C THR A 5 -0.81 -5.94 7.33
N VAL A 6 -0.07 -6.09 6.22
CA VAL A 6 1.36 -6.44 6.22
C VAL A 6 2.21 -5.41 6.98
N PHE A 7 1.78 -4.13 6.99
CA PHE A 7 2.43 -3.05 7.74
C PHE A 7 2.31 -3.26 9.25
N GLU A 8 1.13 -3.65 9.74
CA GLU A 8 0.94 -4.02 11.15
C GLU A 8 1.83 -5.21 11.53
N THR A 9 1.87 -6.24 10.70
CA THR A 9 2.72 -7.41 10.94
C THR A 9 4.20 -7.02 11.01
N PHE A 10 4.66 -6.17 10.09
CA PHE A 10 6.03 -5.66 10.08
C PHE A 10 6.37 -4.87 11.35
N ALA A 11 5.55 -3.87 11.68
CA ALA A 11 5.80 -3.00 12.82
C ALA A 11 5.79 -3.78 14.15
N ASN A 12 4.87 -4.73 14.29
CA ASN A 12 4.81 -5.60 15.46
C ASN A 12 6.05 -6.48 15.58
N LYS A 13 6.51 -7.05 14.46
CA LYS A 13 7.67 -7.94 14.43
C LYS A 13 8.99 -7.22 14.72
N TYR A 14 9.17 -5.99 14.23
CA TYR A 14 10.48 -5.34 14.23
C TYR A 14 10.62 -4.13 15.16
N TRP A 15 9.51 -3.50 15.55
CA TRP A 15 9.53 -2.21 16.27
C TRP A 15 8.90 -2.25 17.66
N ARG A 16 7.84 -3.05 17.87
CA ARG A 16 7.16 -3.10 19.17
C ARG A 16 8.11 -3.47 20.31
N ASP A 17 8.90 -4.52 20.14
CA ASP A 17 9.87 -4.97 21.17
C ASP A 17 11.07 -4.01 21.33
N LYS A 18 11.19 -3.01 20.45
CA LYS A 18 12.18 -1.93 20.55
C LYS A 18 11.61 -0.66 21.19
N GLY A 19 10.41 -0.74 21.78
CA GLY A 19 9.78 0.37 22.51
C GLY A 19 8.91 1.29 21.66
N VAL A 20 8.65 0.97 20.38
CA VAL A 20 7.77 1.78 19.54
C VAL A 20 6.31 1.47 19.88
N GLY A 21 5.53 2.51 20.22
CA GLY A 21 4.10 2.41 20.48
C GLY A 21 3.29 2.17 19.21
N ILE A 22 2.99 0.91 18.88
CA ILE A 22 2.24 0.57 17.68
C ILE A 22 0.74 0.71 17.91
N VAL A 23 0.11 1.69 17.24
CA VAL A 23 -1.34 1.90 17.23
C VAL A 23 -1.93 1.38 15.92
N ALA A 24 -2.84 0.41 16.04
CA ALA A 24 -3.61 -0.15 14.94
C ALA A 24 -4.99 0.52 14.87
N TYR A 25 -5.42 0.87 13.66
CA TYR A 25 -6.70 1.52 13.38
C TYR A 25 -7.58 0.62 12.50
N ALA A 26 -8.89 0.66 12.71
CA ALA A 26 -9.83 -0.12 11.89
C ALA A 26 -9.93 0.38 10.44
N SER A 27 -9.75 1.68 10.21
CA SER A 27 -9.78 2.31 8.88
C SER A 27 -8.62 3.28 8.67
N SER A 28 -8.20 3.44 7.41
CA SER A 28 -7.10 4.33 7.06
C SER A 28 -7.44 5.82 7.20
N ASP A 29 -8.72 6.19 7.11
CA ASP A 29 -9.16 7.58 7.21
C ASP A 29 -8.83 8.20 8.58
N GLN A 30 -9.01 7.45 9.67
CA GLN A 30 -8.74 7.95 11.01
C GLN A 30 -7.24 8.11 11.28
N ILE A 31 -6.39 7.33 10.60
CA ILE A 31 -4.95 7.36 10.80
C ILE A 31 -4.39 8.74 10.43
N TYR A 32 -4.77 9.26 9.26
CA TYR A 32 -4.26 10.54 8.77
C TYR A 32 -4.82 11.74 9.54
N VAL A 33 -6.03 11.62 10.09
CA VAL A 33 -6.59 12.63 11.00
C VAL A 33 -5.77 12.70 12.29
N ASP A 34 -5.46 11.56 12.91
CA ASP A 34 -4.69 11.54 14.14
C ASP A 34 -3.22 11.94 13.93
N LEU A 35 -2.64 11.65 12.75
CA LEU A 35 -1.34 12.18 12.34
C LEU A 35 -1.37 13.72 12.25
N ALA A 36 -2.35 14.28 11.54
CA ALA A 36 -2.48 15.73 11.39
C ALA A 36 -2.74 16.47 12.72
N LEU A 37 -3.40 15.81 13.68
CA LEU A 37 -3.65 16.34 15.03
C LEU A 37 -2.48 16.14 16.00
N GLY A 38 -1.36 15.55 15.55
CA GLY A 38 -0.18 15.31 16.38
C GLY A 38 -0.36 14.22 17.44
N ARG A 39 -1.35 13.33 17.28
CA ARG A 39 -1.54 12.16 18.17
C ARG A 39 -0.67 10.99 17.76
N LEU A 40 -0.23 10.97 16.50
CA LEU A 40 0.75 10.02 15.97
C LEU A 40 1.97 10.80 15.50
N ASP A 41 3.16 10.27 15.78
CA ASP A 41 4.41 10.82 15.26
C ASP A 41 4.66 10.42 13.79
N ALA A 42 4.15 9.25 13.38
CA ALA A 42 4.35 8.71 12.04
C ALA A 42 3.28 7.67 11.66
N VAL A 43 3.17 7.39 10.36
CA VAL A 43 2.31 6.36 9.78
C VAL A 43 3.14 5.46 8.86
N LEU A 44 3.02 4.15 9.07
CA LEU A 44 3.51 3.14 8.13
C LEU A 44 2.34 2.65 7.27
N ASP A 45 2.41 2.87 5.96
CA ASP A 45 1.41 2.49 4.97
C ASP A 45 2.06 2.42 3.57
N ASP A 46 1.30 1.99 2.56
CA ASP A 46 1.74 2.01 1.16
C ASP A 46 1.97 3.45 0.68
N ALA A 47 3.12 3.71 0.05
CA ALA A 47 3.51 5.06 -0.34
C ALA A 47 2.55 5.66 -1.38
N THR A 48 2.01 4.84 -2.28
CA THR A 48 1.04 5.28 -3.30
C THR A 48 -0.27 5.67 -2.65
N SER A 49 -0.79 4.80 -1.78
CA SER A 49 -1.99 5.05 -0.98
C SER A 49 -1.85 6.29 -0.12
N SER A 50 -0.74 6.43 0.61
CA SER A 50 -0.45 7.57 1.48
C SER A 50 -0.38 8.88 0.69
N THR A 51 0.25 8.84 -0.50
CA THR A 51 0.36 10.00 -1.36
C THR A 51 -1.02 10.46 -1.85
N ALA A 52 -1.81 9.55 -2.42
CA ALA A 52 -3.12 9.88 -2.97
C ALA A 52 -4.15 10.27 -1.89
N SER A 53 -4.09 9.60 -0.73
CA SER A 53 -5.09 9.75 0.32
C SER A 53 -4.80 10.92 1.27
N PHE A 54 -3.53 11.35 1.38
CA PHE A 54 -3.10 12.35 2.35
C PHE A 54 -2.12 13.39 1.80
N LEU A 55 -0.92 12.99 1.34
CA LEU A 55 0.16 13.94 1.02
C LEU A 55 -0.17 14.85 -0.19
N SER A 56 -1.04 14.42 -1.09
CA SER A 56 -1.49 15.24 -2.22
C SER A 56 -2.66 16.18 -1.86
N LYS A 57 -3.13 16.17 -0.61
CA LYS A 57 -4.26 16.98 -0.14
C LYS A 57 -3.76 18.09 0.81
N PRO A 58 -4.54 19.16 1.01
CA PRO A 58 -4.14 20.25 1.90
C PRO A 58 -3.78 19.80 3.32
N GLN A 59 -4.47 18.80 3.86
CA GLN A 59 -4.16 18.27 5.20
C GLN A 59 -2.78 17.60 5.33
N GLY A 60 -2.17 17.19 4.21
CA GLY A 60 -0.86 16.55 4.17
C GLY A 60 0.27 17.50 3.79
N ALA A 61 0.02 18.81 3.65
CA ALA A 61 0.98 19.77 3.11
C ALA A 61 2.27 19.90 3.96
N ASP A 62 2.17 19.69 5.27
CA ASP A 62 3.28 19.77 6.22
C ASP A 62 3.91 18.39 6.52
N PHE A 63 3.59 17.38 5.71
CA PHE A 63 4.04 15.99 5.88
C PHE A 63 4.78 15.50 4.63
N GLU A 64 5.63 14.51 4.83
CA GLU A 64 6.40 13.89 3.75
C GLU A 64 6.53 12.38 3.93
N LEU A 65 6.98 11.69 2.87
CA LEU A 65 7.49 10.34 3.00
C LEU A 65 8.86 10.40 3.67
N ASN A 66 8.99 9.81 4.85
CA ASN A 66 10.22 9.83 5.62
C ASN A 66 11.04 8.54 5.42
N GLY A 67 12.29 8.69 4.99
CA GLY A 67 13.24 7.59 4.85
C GLY A 67 13.11 6.77 3.57
N SER A 68 13.89 5.69 3.49
CA SER A 68 13.83 4.75 2.36
C SER A 68 12.63 3.81 2.49
N GLU A 69 12.14 3.32 1.34
CA GLU A 69 11.09 2.31 1.28
C GLU A 69 11.50 1.07 2.10
N ILE A 70 10.62 0.68 3.02
CA ILE A 70 10.82 -0.51 3.85
C ILE A 70 10.44 -1.73 3.01
N TYR A 71 11.40 -2.64 2.80
CA TYR A 71 11.17 -3.86 2.04
C TYR A 71 11.66 -5.11 2.78
N ASP A 72 10.71 -5.87 3.32
CA ASP A 72 10.84 -7.26 3.75
C ASP A 72 10.09 -8.18 2.76
N LYS A 73 10.83 -8.89 1.92
CA LYS A 73 10.28 -9.81 0.91
C LYS A 73 9.37 -10.90 1.49
N SER A 74 9.62 -11.32 2.74
CA SER A 74 8.81 -12.35 3.41
C SER A 74 7.46 -11.83 3.88
N LEU A 75 7.33 -10.52 4.11
CA LEU A 75 6.10 -9.89 4.58
C LEU A 75 5.33 -9.17 3.48
N PHE A 76 6.00 -8.36 2.64
CA PHE A 76 5.35 -7.58 1.60
C PHE A 76 5.22 -8.33 0.26
N GLY A 77 5.92 -9.46 0.11
CA GLY A 77 5.86 -10.27 -1.10
C GLY A 77 6.41 -9.57 -2.34
N LYS A 78 5.87 -9.94 -3.51
CA LYS A 78 6.32 -9.46 -4.83
C LYS A 78 5.40 -8.38 -5.42
N GLY A 79 4.62 -7.70 -4.58
CA GLY A 79 3.56 -6.77 -4.99
C GLY A 79 2.16 -7.35 -4.83
N THR A 80 1.18 -6.67 -5.42
CA THR A 80 -0.26 -6.96 -5.24
C THR A 80 -0.78 -7.91 -6.31
N GLY A 81 -1.61 -8.86 -5.90
CA GLY A 81 -2.32 -9.78 -6.80
C GLY A 81 -3.80 -9.90 -6.45
N LEU A 82 -4.59 -10.46 -7.35
CA LEU A 82 -5.98 -10.80 -7.08
C LEU A 82 -6.07 -12.07 -6.23
N GLY A 83 -6.82 -12.00 -5.13
CA GLY A 83 -7.10 -13.15 -4.28
C GLY A 83 -8.22 -14.02 -4.85
N TYR A 84 -7.95 -15.32 -5.02
CA TYR A 84 -8.93 -16.31 -5.47
C TYR A 84 -9.12 -17.40 -4.42
N ARG A 85 -10.26 -18.12 -4.50
CA ARG A 85 -10.41 -19.37 -3.76
C ARG A 85 -9.42 -20.40 -4.29
N LYS A 86 -8.91 -21.25 -3.40
CA LYS A 86 -8.08 -22.39 -3.80
C LYS A 86 -8.93 -23.32 -4.69
N GLY A 87 -8.37 -23.73 -5.84
CA GLY A 87 -9.04 -24.61 -6.82
C GLY A 87 -9.81 -23.89 -7.93
N ASP A 88 -10.03 -22.57 -7.85
CA ASP A 88 -10.65 -21.79 -8.93
C ASP A 88 -9.64 -21.48 -10.07
N ASP A 89 -9.00 -22.53 -10.61
CA ASP A 89 -7.91 -22.41 -11.59
C ASP A 89 -8.38 -21.80 -12.92
N GLN A 90 -9.62 -22.06 -13.34
CA GLN A 90 -10.19 -21.49 -14.55
C GLN A 90 -10.37 -19.97 -14.43
N LEU A 91 -10.92 -19.49 -13.30
CA LEU A 91 -11.08 -18.05 -13.06
C LEU A 91 -9.73 -17.36 -12.99
N ARG A 92 -8.75 -17.97 -12.31
CA ARG A 92 -7.37 -17.45 -12.27
C ARG A 92 -6.81 -17.29 -13.67
N ALA A 93 -6.86 -18.36 -14.49
CA ALA A 93 -6.32 -18.34 -15.84
C ALA A 93 -7.00 -17.29 -16.74
N THR A 94 -8.33 -17.14 -16.65
CA THR A 94 -9.05 -16.14 -17.44
C THR A 94 -8.65 -14.71 -17.07
N ILE A 95 -8.51 -14.41 -15.77
CA ILE A 95 -8.10 -13.06 -15.33
C ILE A 95 -6.63 -12.80 -15.64
N ASP A 96 -5.75 -13.79 -15.44
CA ASP A 96 -4.32 -13.67 -15.79
C ASP A 96 -4.15 -13.32 -17.28
N GLN A 97 -4.90 -14.00 -18.16
CA GLN A 97 -4.89 -13.72 -19.59
C GLN A 97 -5.40 -12.30 -19.90
N ALA A 98 -6.49 -11.87 -19.27
CA ALA A 98 -6.99 -10.50 -19.45
C ALA A 98 -5.97 -9.44 -18.99
N ILE A 99 -5.24 -9.69 -17.90
CA ILE A 99 -4.17 -8.80 -17.43
C ILE A 99 -3.04 -8.69 -18.46
N VAL A 100 -2.67 -9.80 -19.11
CA VAL A 100 -1.68 -9.79 -20.19
C VAL A 100 -2.17 -8.95 -21.37
N GLU A 101 -3.43 -9.12 -21.77
CA GLU A 101 -4.04 -8.39 -22.89
C GLU A 101 -4.08 -6.88 -22.64
N ILE A 102 -4.55 -6.43 -21.47
CA ILE A 102 -4.62 -4.98 -21.16
C ILE A 102 -3.23 -4.34 -21.00
N LYS A 103 -2.20 -5.14 -20.72
CA LYS A 103 -0.82 -4.66 -20.71
C LYS A 103 -0.29 -4.53 -22.13
N ALA A 104 -0.56 -5.52 -22.98
CA ALA A 104 -0.13 -5.54 -24.38
C ALA A 104 -0.80 -4.43 -25.22
N ASP A 105 -2.08 -4.15 -24.97
CA ASP A 105 -2.85 -3.13 -25.71
C ASP A 105 -2.65 -1.69 -25.18
N GLY A 106 -1.89 -1.52 -24.09
CA GLY A 106 -1.59 -0.22 -23.48
C GLY A 106 -2.69 0.34 -22.55
N THR A 107 -3.80 -0.38 -22.35
CA THR A 107 -4.88 0.00 -21.44
C THR A 107 -4.37 0.19 -20.01
N PHE A 108 -3.51 -0.72 -19.52
CA PHE A 108 -2.89 -0.60 -18.21
C PHE A 108 -2.10 0.71 -18.09
N THR A 109 -1.24 1.01 -19.07
CA THR A 109 -0.42 2.23 -19.09
C THR A 109 -1.29 3.49 -19.09
N ARG A 110 -2.38 3.49 -19.86
CA ARG A 110 -3.33 4.61 -19.90
C ARG A 110 -3.99 4.82 -18.53
N LEU A 111 -4.47 3.75 -17.90
CA LEU A 111 -5.08 3.81 -16.57
C LEU A 111 -4.07 4.25 -15.50
N ASN A 112 -2.85 3.72 -15.53
CA ASN A 112 -1.81 4.12 -14.59
C ASN A 112 -1.56 5.64 -14.63
N LYS A 113 -1.37 6.21 -15.82
CA LYS A 113 -1.17 7.66 -16.00
C LYS A 113 -2.36 8.52 -15.56
N GLN A 114 -3.58 7.96 -15.56
CA GLN A 114 -4.77 8.67 -15.13
C GLN A 114 -4.80 8.89 -13.61
N TYR A 115 -4.26 7.95 -12.84
CA TYR A 115 -4.36 7.95 -11.37
C TYR A 115 -3.04 8.22 -10.67
N PHE A 116 -1.90 7.92 -11.31
CA PHE A 116 -0.59 7.96 -10.69
C PHE A 116 0.41 8.75 -11.55
N LYS A 117 1.31 9.48 -10.87
CA LYS A 117 2.40 10.23 -11.51
C LYS A 117 3.65 9.37 -11.77
N PHE A 118 3.61 8.09 -11.42
CA PHE A 118 4.70 7.11 -11.53
C PHE A 118 4.16 5.75 -11.98
N ASP A 119 5.05 4.81 -12.31
CA ASP A 119 4.65 3.44 -12.68
C ASP A 119 4.39 2.59 -11.44
N VAL A 120 3.16 2.09 -11.30
CA VAL A 120 2.73 1.22 -10.20
C VAL A 120 2.85 -0.27 -10.52
N SER A 121 3.38 -0.64 -11.70
CA SER A 121 3.57 -2.03 -12.05
C SER A 121 4.53 -2.75 -11.10
N PRO A 122 4.33 -4.06 -10.79
CA PRO A 122 5.24 -4.81 -9.93
C PRO A 122 6.67 -4.76 -10.47
N ARG A 123 7.65 -4.55 -9.58
CA ARG A 123 9.08 -4.59 -9.92
C ARG A 123 9.47 -6.03 -10.31
N ASN A 124 10.08 -6.18 -11.47
CA ASN A 124 10.63 -7.46 -11.96
C ASN A 124 11.86 -7.91 -11.17
#